data_AF-A0A3P3YA99-F1
#
_entry.id   AF-A0A3P3YA99-F1
#
_cell.length_a   1.000
_cell.length_b   1.000
_cell.length_c   1.000
_cell.angle_alpha   90.00
_cell.angle_beta   90.00
_cell.angle_gamma   90.00
#
_symmetry.space_group_name_H-M   'P 1'
#
loop_
_entity.id
_entity.type
_entity.pdbx_description
1 polymer ?
#
loop_
_entity_poly.entity_id
_entity_poly.type
_entity_poly.pdbx_seq_one_letter_code
_entity_poly.pdbx_strand_id
1 'polypeptide(L)'
;MAVAIRSISSPGCRADVAEVQAAVVRLVETAVNGPQMVPILADQVESFANALRFKVHPDAAYAAVVADRSWRTDIPGIVNWARLPSMFGKLDVVHREITLDTGMIMEMLDAAKVDVGVTSEHLGALRSFMMLKGLHEIGHALTSYCLRILRALYGKTLSGDAGTNLEELLSGGMRFTAIMYRRDS
;
A
#
# COMPACT_ATOMS: atom_id res chain seq x y z
N MET A 1 3.16 -6.91 -18.15
CA MET A 1 4.41 -6.57 -17.45
C MET A 1 4.15 -6.73 -15.96
N ALA A 2 5.06 -7.36 -15.23
CA ALA A 2 5.00 -7.42 -13.77
C ALA A 2 5.44 -6.07 -13.17
N VAL A 3 4.96 -5.75 -11.98
CA VAL A 3 5.42 -4.61 -11.19
C VAL A 3 6.76 -4.99 -10.55
N ALA A 4 7.77 -4.14 -10.69
CA ALA A 4 9.08 -4.31 -10.08
C ALA A 4 9.36 -3.16 -9.13
N ILE A 5 9.82 -3.47 -7.93
CA ILE A 5 10.06 -2.51 -6.86
C ILE A 5 11.54 -2.56 -6.46
N ARG A 6 12.18 -1.39 -6.46
CA ARG A 6 13.58 -1.25 -6.09
C ARG A 6 13.70 -0.71 -4.68
N SER A 7 14.76 -1.11 -4.00
CA SER A 7 15.13 -0.59 -2.69
C SER A 7 16.19 0.49 -2.84
N ILE A 8 16.05 1.60 -2.11
CA ILE A 8 17.11 2.61 -1.92
C ILE A 8 17.30 2.80 -0.42
N SER A 9 18.52 2.70 0.08
CA SER A 9 18.82 2.87 1.50
C SER A 9 19.96 3.88 1.72
N SER A 10 19.98 4.46 2.92
CA SER A 10 21.05 5.38 3.32
C SER A 10 22.39 4.64 3.46
N PRO A 11 23.54 5.29 3.15
CA PRO A 11 24.86 4.69 3.33
C PRO A 11 25.09 4.22 4.77
N GLY A 12 25.72 3.05 4.96
CA GLY A 12 26.05 2.51 6.28
C GLY A 12 24.97 1.64 6.94
N CYS A 13 23.97 1.19 6.19
CA CYS A 13 22.94 0.27 6.67
C CYS A 13 23.56 -1.06 7.16
N ARG A 14 23.14 -1.54 8.36
CA ARG A 14 23.57 -2.83 8.91
C ARG A 14 23.07 -4.00 8.06
N ALA A 15 23.79 -5.13 8.07
CA ALA A 15 23.45 -6.31 7.27
C ALA A 15 22.07 -6.91 7.60
N ASP A 16 21.70 -6.95 8.89
CA ASP A 16 20.39 -7.43 9.36
C ASP A 16 19.26 -6.51 8.88
N VAL A 17 19.48 -5.20 8.89
CA VAL A 17 18.54 -4.22 8.34
C VAL A 17 18.39 -4.41 6.82
N ALA A 18 19.50 -4.57 6.09
CA ALA A 18 19.46 -4.80 4.65
C ALA A 18 18.67 -6.07 4.27
N GLU A 19 18.80 -7.15 5.05
CA GLU A 19 18.02 -8.37 4.85
C GLU A 19 16.51 -8.13 5.04
N VAL A 20 16.14 -7.43 6.12
CA VAL A 20 14.74 -7.05 6.39
C VAL A 20 14.17 -6.21 5.25
N GLN A 21 14.91 -5.19 4.81
CA GLN A 21 14.50 -4.31 3.71
C GLN A 21 14.27 -5.09 2.42
N ALA A 22 15.21 -5.96 2.04
CA ALA A 22 15.09 -6.80 0.86
C ALA A 22 13.90 -7.77 0.95
N ALA A 23 13.64 -8.33 2.14
CA ALA A 23 12.49 -9.20 2.36
C ALA A 23 11.16 -8.44 2.22
N VAL A 24 11.05 -7.23 2.78
CA VAL A 24 9.84 -6.40 2.65
C VAL A 24 9.57 -6.06 1.18
N VAL A 25 10.60 -5.66 0.42
CA VAL A 25 10.44 -5.38 -1.02
C VAL A 25 9.89 -6.60 -1.75
N ARG A 26 10.46 -7.79 -1.55
CA ARG A 26 9.96 -9.03 -2.17
C ARG A 26 8.52 -9.36 -1.78
N LEU A 27 8.14 -9.15 -0.52
CA LEU A 27 6.78 -9.39 -0.05
C LEU A 27 5.78 -8.44 -0.71
N VAL A 28 6.13 -7.16 -0.82
CA VAL A 28 5.30 -6.16 -1.51
C VAL A 28 5.19 -6.51 -2.99
N GLU A 29 6.30 -6.81 -3.68
CA GLU A 29 6.29 -7.25 -5.09
C GLU A 29 5.39 -8.48 -5.30
N THR A 30 5.50 -9.46 -4.41
CA THR A 30 4.67 -10.67 -4.48
C THR A 30 3.19 -10.33 -4.32
N ALA A 31 2.85 -9.47 -3.37
CA ALA A 31 1.47 -9.06 -3.12
C ALA A 31 0.87 -8.33 -4.33
N VAL A 32 1.56 -7.32 -4.88
CA VAL A 32 1.03 -6.50 -5.99
C VAL A 32 0.99 -7.26 -7.33
N ASN A 33 1.83 -8.27 -7.50
CA ASN A 33 1.78 -9.16 -8.66
C ASN A 33 0.87 -10.38 -8.44
N GLY A 34 0.30 -10.52 -7.23
CA GLY A 34 -0.54 -11.65 -6.87
C GLY A 34 -1.86 -11.69 -7.66
N PRO A 35 -2.47 -12.88 -7.81
CA PRO A 35 -3.71 -13.03 -8.54
C PRO A 35 -4.89 -12.27 -7.92
N GLN A 36 -4.81 -11.95 -6.62
CA GLN A 36 -5.83 -11.22 -5.87
C GLN A 36 -5.85 -9.72 -6.19
N MET A 37 -4.84 -9.19 -6.86
CA MET A 37 -4.73 -7.75 -7.10
C MET A 37 -5.90 -7.22 -7.95
N VAL A 38 -6.30 -7.95 -9.00
CA VAL A 38 -7.41 -7.56 -9.87
C VAL A 38 -8.76 -7.60 -9.12
N PRO A 39 -9.11 -8.69 -8.42
CA PRO A 39 -10.29 -8.72 -7.54
C PRO A 39 -10.34 -7.55 -6.54
N ILE A 40 -9.24 -7.26 -5.83
CA ILE A 40 -9.19 -6.17 -4.84
C ILE A 40 -9.49 -4.82 -5.48
N LEU A 41 -8.93 -4.54 -6.66
CA LEU A 41 -9.19 -3.28 -7.37
C LEU A 41 -10.65 -3.18 -7.85
N ALA A 42 -11.23 -4.28 -8.30
CA ALA A 42 -12.64 -4.33 -8.71
C ALA A 42 -13.55 -4.06 -7.51
N ASP A 43 -13.33 -4.74 -6.38
CA ASP A 43 -14.06 -4.54 -5.12
C ASP A 43 -13.97 -3.09 -4.66
N GLN A 44 -12.80 -2.45 -4.80
CA GLN A 44 -12.62 -1.05 -4.46
C GLN A 44 -13.42 -0.11 -5.37
N VAL A 45 -13.44 -0.37 -6.68
CA VAL A 45 -14.25 0.40 -7.65
C VAL A 45 -15.74 0.26 -7.32
N GLU A 46 -16.21 -0.95 -7.04
CA GLU A 46 -17.61 -1.20 -6.64
C GLU A 46 -17.95 -0.51 -5.32
N SER A 47 -17.04 -0.56 -4.35
CA SER A 47 -17.20 0.13 -3.06
C SER A 47 -17.33 1.63 -3.24
N PHE A 48 -16.52 2.24 -4.11
CA PHE A 48 -16.63 3.66 -4.44
C PHE A 48 -17.91 3.98 -5.20
N ALA A 49 -18.32 3.13 -6.16
CA ALA A 49 -19.57 3.30 -6.88
C ALA A 49 -20.78 3.29 -5.92
N ASN A 50 -20.81 2.32 -5.01
CA ASN A 50 -21.84 2.21 -3.97
C ASN A 50 -21.86 3.41 -3.03
N ALA A 51 -20.68 3.88 -2.58
CA ALA A 51 -20.57 5.07 -1.73
C ALA A 51 -21.09 6.33 -2.43
N LEU A 52 -20.88 6.44 -3.73
CA LEU A 52 -21.38 7.53 -4.58
C LEU A 52 -22.80 7.31 -5.10
N ARG A 53 -23.48 6.23 -4.67
CA ARG A 53 -24.85 5.86 -5.05
C ARG A 53 -25.04 5.66 -6.56
N PHE A 54 -23.99 5.24 -7.26
CA PHE A 54 -24.10 4.78 -8.64
C PHE A 54 -24.71 3.38 -8.71
N LYS A 55 -25.44 3.10 -9.78
CA LYS A 55 -25.96 1.76 -10.06
C LYS A 55 -24.80 0.82 -10.42
N VAL A 56 -24.49 -0.15 -9.56
CA VAL A 56 -23.46 -1.16 -9.83
C VAL A 56 -24.04 -2.26 -10.71
N HIS A 57 -23.50 -2.39 -11.92
CA HIS A 57 -23.82 -3.50 -12.80
C HIS A 57 -22.89 -4.68 -12.47
N PRO A 58 -23.42 -5.93 -12.43
CA PRO A 58 -22.58 -7.11 -12.20
C PRO A 58 -21.40 -7.15 -13.15
N ASP A 59 -20.23 -7.50 -12.63
CA ASP A 59 -18.96 -7.69 -13.36
C ASP A 59 -18.41 -6.45 -14.10
N ALA A 60 -19.09 -5.31 -14.08
CA ALA A 60 -18.67 -4.12 -14.84
C ALA A 60 -17.34 -3.56 -14.31
N ALA A 61 -17.16 -3.51 -12.99
CA ALA A 61 -15.91 -3.08 -12.38
C ALA A 61 -14.76 -4.05 -12.70
N TYR A 62 -15.01 -5.36 -12.57
CA TYR A 62 -14.03 -6.39 -12.89
C TYR A 62 -13.59 -6.32 -14.36
N ALA A 63 -14.55 -6.26 -15.29
CA ALA A 63 -14.28 -6.15 -16.72
C ALA A 63 -13.44 -4.89 -17.05
N ALA A 64 -13.74 -3.76 -16.42
CA ALA A 64 -12.98 -2.52 -16.60
C ALA A 64 -11.55 -2.63 -16.08
N VAL A 65 -11.33 -3.21 -14.90
CA VAL A 65 -9.99 -3.41 -14.33
C VAL A 65 -9.17 -4.43 -15.14
N VAL A 66 -9.80 -5.43 -15.74
CA VAL A 66 -9.10 -6.37 -16.63
C VAL A 66 -8.68 -5.69 -17.94
N ALA A 67 -9.54 -4.83 -18.49
CA ALA A 67 -9.28 -4.10 -19.73
C ALA A 67 -8.23 -2.99 -19.55
N ASP A 68 -8.25 -2.28 -18.42
CA ASP A 68 -7.28 -1.23 -18.11
C ASP A 68 -6.19 -1.73 -17.15
N ARG A 69 -4.97 -1.87 -17.68
CA ARG A 69 -3.81 -2.34 -16.92
C ARG A 69 -2.90 -1.22 -16.42
N SER A 70 -3.31 0.05 -16.56
CA SER A 70 -2.52 1.23 -16.19
C SER A 70 -2.23 1.33 -14.70
N TRP A 71 -3.01 0.67 -13.83
CA TRP A 71 -2.70 0.61 -12.39
C TRP A 71 -1.28 0.09 -12.09
N ARG A 72 -0.72 -0.74 -12.97
CA ARG A 72 0.64 -1.28 -12.80
C ARG A 72 1.72 -0.21 -12.91
N THR A 73 1.46 0.86 -13.66
CA THR A 73 2.40 1.98 -13.74
C THR A 73 2.14 2.98 -12.62
N ASP A 74 0.93 3.03 -12.06
CA ASP A 74 0.56 3.89 -10.94
C ASP A 74 1.19 3.45 -9.60
N ILE A 75 1.56 2.18 -9.46
CA ILE A 75 2.27 1.67 -8.29
C ILE A 75 3.69 2.25 -8.24
N PRO A 76 4.13 2.75 -7.07
CA PRO A 76 5.51 3.14 -6.83
C PRO A 76 6.54 2.06 -7.18
N GLY A 77 7.54 2.44 -7.98
CA GLY A 77 8.63 1.53 -8.37
C GLY A 77 9.82 1.54 -7.40
N ILE A 78 9.80 2.41 -6.39
CA ILE A 78 10.90 2.63 -5.46
C ILE A 78 10.37 2.69 -4.03
N VAL A 79 11.04 1.94 -3.14
CA VAL A 79 10.92 2.05 -1.69
C VAL A 79 12.22 2.62 -1.15
N ASN A 80 12.15 3.83 -0.62
CA ASN A 80 13.21 4.53 0.06
C ASN A 80 13.19 4.22 1.57
N TRP A 81 14.36 3.91 2.10
CA TRP A 81 14.58 3.51 3.47
C TRP A 81 15.39 4.60 4.18
N ALA A 82 14.67 5.57 4.74
CA ALA A 82 15.22 6.74 5.40
C ALA A 82 14.66 6.88 6.82
N ARG A 83 15.35 7.63 7.68
CA ARG A 83 14.81 7.99 8.99
C ARG A 83 13.77 9.10 8.80
N LEU A 84 12.53 8.84 9.22
CA LEU A 84 11.44 9.82 9.15
C LEU A 84 11.02 10.25 10.56
N PRO A 85 11.42 11.45 11.03
CA PRO A 85 10.94 11.97 12.30
C PRO A 85 9.41 12.08 12.29
N SER A 86 8.75 11.53 13.31
CA SER A 86 7.32 11.65 13.54
C SER A 86 6.40 11.04 12.46
N MET A 87 6.92 10.24 11.53
CA MET A 87 6.11 9.57 10.50
C MET A 87 6.59 8.15 10.26
N PHE A 88 5.64 7.22 10.18
CA PHE A 88 5.97 5.81 9.96
C PHE A 88 6.24 5.46 8.47
N GLY A 89 5.71 6.26 7.56
CA GLY A 89 5.98 6.17 6.13
C GLY A 89 5.26 7.28 5.37
N LYS A 90 5.65 7.49 4.12
CA LYS A 90 5.11 8.56 3.28
C LYS A 90 5.16 8.17 1.80
N LEU A 91 4.04 8.30 1.11
CA LEU A 91 3.96 8.31 -0.35
C LEU A 91 4.31 9.69 -0.92
N ASP A 92 5.23 9.73 -1.86
CA ASP A 92 5.41 10.86 -2.78
C ASP A 92 4.68 10.54 -4.10
N VAL A 93 3.55 11.19 -4.31
CA VAL A 93 2.71 11.00 -5.50
C VAL A 93 3.38 11.51 -6.78
N VAL A 94 4.21 12.55 -6.68
CA VAL A 94 4.88 13.18 -7.83
C VAL A 94 5.96 12.25 -8.35
N HIS A 95 6.80 11.72 -7.46
CA HIS A 95 7.91 10.84 -7.82
C HIS A 95 7.51 9.36 -7.90
N ARG A 96 6.31 9.00 -7.41
CA ARG A 96 5.85 7.60 -7.27
C ARG A 96 6.84 6.77 -6.47
N GLU A 97 7.17 7.28 -5.29
CA GLU A 97 8.10 6.64 -4.37
C GLU A 97 7.46 6.52 -2.99
N ILE A 98 7.79 5.44 -2.29
CA ILE A 98 7.36 5.23 -0.91
C ILE A 98 8.58 5.37 -0.03
N THR A 99 8.50 6.17 1.02
CA THR A 99 9.52 6.17 2.08
C THR A 99 8.99 5.42 3.29
N LEU A 100 9.75 4.44 3.78
CA LEU A 100 9.46 3.68 5.01
C LEU A 100 10.52 3.98 6.07
N ASP A 101 10.10 4.17 7.32
CA ASP A 101 11.02 4.56 8.40
C ASP A 101 11.96 3.42 8.81
N THR A 102 13.26 3.63 8.60
CA THR A 102 14.30 2.69 9.06
C THR A 102 14.70 2.90 10.52
N GLY A 103 14.37 4.06 11.11
CA GLY A 103 14.63 4.36 12.50
C GLY A 103 14.00 3.30 13.41
N MET A 104 12.73 2.98 13.17
CA MET A 104 12.02 1.95 13.92
C MET A 104 12.65 0.55 13.82
N ILE A 105 13.16 0.16 12.65
CA ILE A 105 13.89 -1.11 12.49
C ILE A 105 15.13 -1.10 13.38
N MET A 106 15.91 -0.01 13.35
CA MET A 106 17.13 0.12 14.14
C MET A 106 16.85 0.14 15.64
N GLU A 107 15.87 0.95 16.08
CA GLU A 107 15.47 1.07 17.48
C GLU A 107 15.00 -0.27 18.07
N MET A 108 14.18 -1.03 17.33
CA MET A 108 13.75 -2.36 17.78
C MET A 108 14.92 -3.35 17.86
N LEU A 109 15.82 -3.34 16.87
CA LEU A 109 16.99 -4.21 16.88
C LEU A 109 17.94 -3.88 18.04
N ASP A 110 18.08 -2.59 18.37
CA ASP A 110 18.95 -2.14 19.45
C ASP A 110 18.33 -2.42 20.82
N ALA A 111 17.04 -2.17 21.01
CA ALA A 111 16.31 -2.52 22.23
C ALA A 111 16.35 -4.03 22.50
N ALA A 112 16.03 -4.86 21.49
CA ALA A 112 16.05 -6.31 21.63
C ALA A 112 17.44 -6.85 21.99
N LYS A 113 18.52 -6.25 21.48
CA LYS A 113 19.90 -6.64 21.82
C LYS A 113 20.26 -6.43 23.29
N VAL A 114 19.69 -5.42 23.94
CA VAL A 114 20.01 -5.08 25.33
C VAL A 114 19.33 -6.05 26.31
N ASP A 115 18.10 -6.49 26.01
CA ASP A 115 17.29 -7.24 26.98
C ASP A 115 17.34 -8.77 26.80
N VAL A 116 17.19 -9.28 25.57
CA VAL A 116 16.96 -10.74 25.32
C VAL A 116 17.56 -11.27 24.01
N GLY A 117 18.21 -10.42 23.22
CA GLY A 117 18.70 -10.73 21.87
C GLY A 117 17.61 -10.59 20.78
N VAL A 118 18.03 -10.35 19.53
CA VAL A 118 17.12 -10.33 18.38
C VAL A 118 16.76 -11.76 17.98
N THR A 119 15.47 -12.10 18.02
CA THR A 119 14.95 -13.40 17.61
C THR A 119 14.32 -13.35 16.21
N SER A 120 14.12 -14.51 15.60
CA SER A 120 13.44 -14.64 14.30
C SER A 120 11.99 -14.13 14.33
N GLU A 121 11.31 -14.27 15.47
CA GLU A 121 9.95 -13.80 15.68
C GLU A 121 9.86 -12.26 15.62
N HIS A 122 10.78 -11.57 16.32
CA HIS A 122 10.87 -10.10 16.28
C HIS A 122 11.10 -9.59 14.84
N LEU A 123 12.01 -10.23 14.11
CA LEU A 123 12.26 -9.90 12.71
C LEU A 123 11.04 -10.19 11.83
N GLY A 124 10.29 -11.26 12.11
CA GLY A 124 9.04 -11.61 11.43
C GLY A 124 7.96 -10.54 11.63
N ALA A 125 7.72 -10.12 12.88
CA ALA A 125 6.75 -9.09 13.21
C ALA A 125 7.09 -7.75 12.53
N LEU A 126 8.37 -7.37 12.57
CA LEU A 126 8.85 -6.14 11.93
C LEU A 126 8.66 -6.18 10.41
N ARG A 127 9.03 -7.28 9.75
CA ARG A 127 8.80 -7.46 8.30
C ARG A 127 7.33 -7.31 7.94
N SER A 128 6.44 -7.96 8.69
CA SER A 128 4.99 -7.86 8.48
C SER A 128 4.48 -6.44 8.65
N PHE A 129 4.91 -5.75 9.70
CA PHE A 129 4.48 -4.39 9.97
C PHE A 129 4.96 -3.39 8.89
N MET A 130 6.22 -3.51 8.45
CA MET A 130 6.76 -2.69 7.36
C MET A 130 6.08 -3.02 6.02
N MET A 131 5.78 -4.29 5.75
CA MET A 131 5.00 -4.72 4.58
C MET A 131 3.61 -4.07 4.58
N LEU A 132 2.89 -4.12 5.71
CA LEU A 132 1.57 -3.52 5.83
C LEU A 132 1.59 -2.01 5.56
N LYS A 133 2.61 -1.29 6.05
CA LYS A 133 2.77 0.13 5.73
C LYS A 133 3.11 0.37 4.26
N GLY A 134 3.98 -0.44 3.67
CA GLY A 134 4.26 -0.37 2.23
C GLY A 134 2.99 -0.54 1.39
N LEU A 135 2.16 -1.54 1.72
CA LEU A 135 0.88 -1.77 1.06
C LEU A 135 -0.12 -0.62 1.28
N HIS A 136 -0.13 -0.01 2.46
CA HIS A 136 -0.96 1.16 2.74
C HIS A 136 -0.62 2.35 1.82
N GLU A 137 0.66 2.68 1.67
CA GLU A 137 1.12 3.73 0.75
C GLU A 137 0.80 3.40 -0.71
N ILE A 138 0.93 2.13 -1.12
CA ILE A 138 0.47 1.68 -2.45
C ILE A 138 -1.05 1.86 -2.60
N GLY A 139 -1.82 1.60 -1.56
CA GLY A 139 -3.26 1.81 -1.52
C GLY A 139 -3.67 3.25 -1.83
N HIS A 140 -2.90 4.23 -1.35
CA HIS A 140 -3.10 5.65 -1.70
C HIS A 140 -2.95 5.87 -3.21
N ALA A 141 -1.87 5.35 -3.82
CA ALA A 141 -1.66 5.48 -5.27
C ALA A 141 -2.78 4.81 -6.09
N LEU A 142 -3.22 3.63 -5.67
CA LEU A 142 -4.26 2.85 -6.36
C LEU A 142 -5.66 3.41 -6.18
N THR A 143 -5.92 4.16 -5.11
CA THR A 143 -7.20 4.87 -4.93
C THR A 143 -7.46 5.84 -6.09
N SER A 144 -6.43 6.59 -6.50
CA SER A 144 -6.50 7.47 -7.67
C SER A 144 -6.83 6.70 -8.96
N TYR A 145 -6.23 5.51 -9.14
CA TYR A 145 -6.54 4.64 -10.27
C TYR A 145 -8.02 4.19 -10.26
N CYS A 146 -8.51 3.68 -9.13
CA CYS A 146 -9.89 3.20 -9.01
C CYS A 146 -10.91 4.31 -9.29
N LEU A 147 -10.65 5.54 -8.83
CA LEU A 147 -11.48 6.71 -9.14
C LEU A 147 -11.47 7.05 -10.64
N ARG A 148 -10.33 6.86 -11.33
CA ARG A 148 -10.23 7.04 -12.79
C ARG A 148 -11.06 6.00 -13.56
N ILE A 149 -11.02 4.73 -13.15
CA ILE A 149 -11.87 3.68 -13.72
C ILE A 149 -13.35 4.00 -13.51
N LEU A 150 -13.72 4.43 -12.31
CA LEU A 150 -15.09 4.79 -12.00
C LEU A 150 -15.60 5.94 -12.88
N ARG A 151 -14.77 6.97 -13.12
CA ARG A 151 -15.06 8.05 -14.08
C ARG A 151 -15.28 7.55 -15.50
N ALA A 152 -14.50 6.56 -15.95
CA ALA A 152 -14.67 5.99 -17.28
C ALA A 152 -15.99 5.20 -17.39
N LEU A 153 -16.39 4.49 -16.34
CA LEU A 153 -17.63 3.71 -16.30
C LEU A 153 -18.91 4.57 -16.29
N TYR A 154 -18.90 5.68 -15.54
CA TYR A 154 -20.11 6.48 -15.29
C TYR A 154 -20.11 7.89 -15.92
N GLY A 155 -19.00 8.31 -16.54
CA GLY A 155 -18.89 9.58 -17.26
C GLY A 155 -18.22 10.73 -16.48
N LYS A 156 -18.03 11.87 -17.17
CA LYS A 156 -17.24 13.05 -16.73
C LYS A 156 -17.81 13.86 -15.55
N THR A 157 -19.00 13.54 -15.04
CA THR A 157 -19.71 14.33 -14.00
C THR A 157 -19.19 14.10 -12.57
N LEU A 158 -17.91 13.76 -12.43
CA LEU A 158 -17.24 13.65 -11.13
C LEU A 158 -16.32 14.86 -10.94
N SER A 159 -16.92 16.04 -10.78
CA SER A 159 -16.25 17.24 -10.29
C SER A 159 -16.30 17.24 -8.76
N GLY A 160 -15.22 16.76 -8.15
CA GLY A 160 -14.93 16.93 -6.74
C GLY A 160 -13.46 17.29 -6.65
N ASP A 161 -13.16 18.43 -6.04
CA ASP A 161 -11.79 18.87 -5.76
C ASP A 161 -11.12 17.75 -4.94
N ALA A 162 -10.02 17.20 -5.45
CA ALA A 162 -9.21 16.21 -4.75
C ALA A 162 -8.36 16.92 -3.68
N GLY A 163 -9.04 17.67 -2.82
CA GLY A 163 -8.46 18.46 -1.75
C GLY A 163 -8.75 17.81 -0.41
N THR A 164 -7.71 17.23 0.18
CA THR A 164 -7.48 16.97 1.62
C THR A 164 -8.45 16.07 2.41
N ASN A 165 -9.75 15.97 2.09
CA ASN A 165 -10.72 15.33 2.99
C ASN A 165 -11.27 13.99 2.47
N LEU A 166 -11.41 13.81 1.15
CA LEU A 166 -11.93 12.55 0.58
C LEU A 166 -10.85 11.48 0.50
N GLU A 167 -9.59 11.85 0.20
CA GLU A 167 -8.46 10.93 0.28
C GLU A 167 -8.14 10.53 1.73
N GLU A 168 -8.34 11.39 2.73
CA GLU A 168 -8.24 11.01 4.15
C GLU A 168 -9.41 10.11 4.59
N LEU A 169 -10.63 10.37 4.12
CA LEU A 169 -11.79 9.51 4.37
C LEU A 169 -11.63 8.11 3.72
N LEU A 170 -11.01 8.05 2.54
CA LEU A 170 -10.83 6.83 1.75
C LEU A 170 -9.50 6.10 2.06
N SER A 171 -8.46 6.78 2.52
CA SER A 171 -7.26 6.15 3.08
C SER A 171 -7.45 5.68 4.52
N GLY A 172 -8.34 6.33 5.28
CA GLY A 172 -9.00 5.74 6.45
C GLY A 172 -9.88 4.53 6.10
N GLY A 173 -10.18 4.34 4.80
CA GLY A 173 -10.84 3.20 4.19
C GLY A 173 -10.00 1.91 4.13
N MET A 174 -8.79 1.89 4.70
CA MET A 174 -8.22 0.65 5.25
C MET A 174 -8.95 0.17 6.53
N ARG A 175 -10.23 0.55 6.73
CA ARG A 175 -11.17 -0.14 7.63
C ARG A 175 -11.39 -1.63 7.31
N PHE A 176 -10.67 -2.18 6.34
CA PHE A 176 -10.49 -3.63 6.19
C PHE A 176 -9.78 -4.29 7.38
N THR A 177 -9.13 -3.55 8.29
CA THR A 177 -8.65 -4.12 9.57
C THR A 177 -9.75 -4.31 10.61
N ALA A 178 -10.94 -3.71 10.45
CA ALA A 178 -12.02 -3.83 11.45
C ALA A 178 -13.04 -4.94 11.13
N ILE A 179 -13.17 -5.37 9.87
CA ILE A 179 -14.13 -6.42 9.49
C ILE A 179 -13.54 -7.84 9.65
N MET A 180 -12.21 -7.99 9.70
CA MET A 180 -11.59 -9.26 10.10
C MET A 180 -11.64 -9.54 11.62
N TYR A 181 -11.88 -8.54 12.47
CA TYR A 181 -11.97 -8.71 13.93
C TYR A 181 -13.40 -8.74 14.49
N ARG A 182 -14.44 -8.67 13.64
CA ARG A 182 -15.85 -8.77 14.06
C ARG A 182 -16.59 -9.99 13.53
N ARG A 183 -15.87 -10.93 12.89
CA ARG A 183 -16.44 -12.25 12.54
C ARG A 183 -16.22 -13.33 13.60
N ASP A 184 -15.48 -13.01 14.67
CA ASP A 184 -15.32 -13.88 15.85
C ASP A 184 -15.71 -13.15 17.15
N SER A 185 -16.94 -12.63 17.23
CA SER A 185 -17.58 -12.19 18.48
C SER A 185 -19.10 -12.39 18.43
#